data_AF-A0A7K8ZRD1-F1
#
_entry.id   AF-A0A7K8ZRD1-F1
#
_cell.length_a   1.000
_cell.length_b   1.000
_cell.length_c   1.000
_cell.angle_alpha   90.00
_cell.angle_beta   90.00
_cell.angle_gamma   90.00
#
_symmetry.space_group_name_H-M   'P 1'
#
loop_
_entity.id
_entity.type
_entity.pdbx_description
1 polymer ?
#
loop_
_entity_poly.entity_id
_entity_poly.type
_entity_poly.pdbx_seq_one_letter_code
_entity_poly.pdbx_strand_id
1 'polypeptide(L)'
;DVGGEKVLQKKWTTFLKAQLVCSQPGHFPFNVIHHAFALPRRGGGTDFYAVFTSQWQAGRAGSAAVCAYSQEDLEKVFKGKYKELNKESSRWTVYSGPDMSPRPGSCSMGPSSDKALTFMKDHFLMDGKVSPIQGRPLLVKSDVTYTRIAVDETHGISGTTYRVMFLATAEGFLHKAVELPEGPHIVESIQLFRTPEPVKNLLLAPGKGILYVGYSRGILQVPLANCSLHQSCADCVLARDPYCAW
;
A
#
# COMPACT_ATOMS: atom_id res chain seq x y z
N ASP A 1 12.35 -8.81 -18.84
CA ASP A 1 11.70 -8.32 -20.07
C ASP A 1 12.74 -7.55 -20.87
N VAL A 2 12.88 -7.88 -22.16
CA VAL A 2 13.91 -7.31 -23.06
C VAL A 2 13.30 -6.54 -24.23
N GLY A 3 11.98 -6.34 -24.23
CA GLY A 3 11.25 -5.84 -25.38
C GLY A 3 10.97 -6.92 -26.43
N GLY A 4 10.20 -6.56 -27.45
CA GLY A 4 9.94 -7.46 -28.58
C GLY A 4 10.91 -7.23 -29.75
N GLU A 5 10.99 -8.21 -30.65
CA GLU A 5 11.92 -8.18 -31.79
C GLU A 5 11.46 -7.24 -32.92
N LYS A 6 10.16 -7.25 -33.25
CA LYS A 6 9.57 -6.41 -34.30
C LYS A 6 8.54 -5.44 -33.74
N VAL A 7 7.65 -5.97 -32.91
CA VAL A 7 6.63 -5.20 -32.19
C VAL A 7 7.14 -4.87 -30.79
N LEU A 8 6.87 -3.67 -30.26
CA LEU A 8 7.32 -3.25 -28.92
C LEU A 8 8.86 -3.31 -28.72
N GLN A 9 9.64 -2.99 -29.76
CA GLN A 9 11.09 -2.82 -29.65
C GLN A 9 11.43 -1.78 -28.57
N LYS A 10 12.30 -2.17 -27.62
CA LYS A 10 12.71 -1.33 -26.47
C LYS A 10 11.54 -0.84 -25.61
N LYS A 11 10.40 -1.56 -25.61
CA LYS A 11 9.22 -1.28 -24.79
C LYS A 11 8.85 -2.51 -23.97
N TRP A 12 8.20 -2.31 -22.83
CA TRP A 12 7.73 -3.42 -21.99
C TRP A 12 6.74 -4.32 -22.76
N THR A 13 6.99 -5.63 -22.70
CA THR A 13 6.14 -6.71 -23.20
C THR A 13 5.36 -7.39 -22.08
N THR A 14 5.77 -7.16 -20.82
CA THR A 14 5.14 -7.70 -19.60
C THR A 14 4.40 -6.66 -18.77
N PHE A 15 4.20 -5.43 -19.29
CA PHE A 15 3.50 -4.38 -18.55
C PHE A 15 1.99 -4.60 -18.53
N LEU A 16 1.43 -4.80 -17.33
CA LEU A 16 0.00 -4.81 -17.05
C LEU A 16 -0.27 -3.92 -15.84
N LYS A 17 -1.48 -3.35 -15.77
CA LYS A 17 -1.95 -2.61 -14.59
C LYS A 17 -3.37 -2.98 -14.23
N ALA A 18 -3.70 -2.90 -12.95
CA ALA A 18 -5.02 -3.12 -12.42
C ALA A 18 -5.42 -1.98 -11.47
N GLN A 19 -6.71 -1.79 -11.27
CA GLN A 19 -7.20 -0.82 -10.31
C GLN A 19 -7.11 -1.39 -8.88
N LEU A 20 -6.44 -0.68 -7.98
CA LEU A 20 -6.57 -0.90 -6.54
C LEU A 20 -7.84 -0.22 -6.04
N VAL A 21 -8.62 -0.92 -5.22
CA VAL A 21 -9.82 -0.37 -4.57
C VAL A 21 -9.51 -0.12 -3.11
N CYS A 22 -9.81 1.07 -2.63
CA CYS A 22 -9.81 1.40 -1.20
C CYS A 22 -11.05 2.26 -0.91
N SER A 23 -12.08 1.66 -0.34
CA SER A 23 -13.38 2.30 -0.13
C SER A 23 -14.17 1.61 0.97
N GLN A 24 -15.01 2.35 1.68
CA GLN A 24 -15.95 1.81 2.66
C GLN A 24 -17.32 2.49 2.55
N PRO A 25 -18.41 1.81 2.95
CA PRO A 25 -19.74 2.42 2.99
C PRO A 25 -19.74 3.72 3.82
N GLY A 26 -20.49 4.73 3.37
CA GLY A 26 -20.59 6.03 4.05
C GLY A 26 -19.44 7.00 3.80
N HIS A 27 -18.42 6.62 3.02
CA HIS A 27 -17.30 7.50 2.65
C HIS A 27 -17.13 7.59 1.13
N PHE A 28 -16.59 8.71 0.65
CA PHE A 28 -16.10 8.79 -0.72
C PHE A 28 -14.95 7.80 -0.94
N PRO A 29 -14.79 7.25 -2.16
CA PRO A 29 -13.67 6.37 -2.46
C PRO A 29 -12.32 7.05 -2.21
N PHE A 30 -11.37 6.30 -1.65
CA PHE A 30 -9.99 6.73 -1.47
C PHE A 30 -9.18 6.31 -2.70
N ASN A 31 -9.14 7.19 -3.69
CA ASN A 31 -8.69 6.87 -5.05
C ASN A 31 -7.36 7.52 -5.45
N VAL A 32 -6.73 8.28 -4.56
CA VAL A 32 -5.40 8.87 -4.75
C VAL A 32 -4.42 8.17 -3.82
N ILE A 33 -3.54 7.35 -4.38
CA ILE A 33 -2.47 6.66 -3.65
C ILE A 33 -1.27 7.59 -3.43
N HIS A 34 -0.74 7.63 -2.21
CA HIS A 34 0.43 8.47 -1.86
C HIS A 34 1.71 7.66 -1.67
N HIS A 35 1.61 6.47 -1.09
CA HIS A 35 2.74 5.60 -0.83
C HIS A 35 2.26 4.16 -0.64
N ALA A 36 3.12 3.20 -0.99
CA ALA A 36 2.91 1.78 -0.73
C ALA A 36 4.16 1.17 -0.08
N PHE A 37 3.96 0.20 0.78
CA PHE A 37 5.00 -0.55 1.49
C PHE A 37 4.76 -2.04 1.31
N ALA A 38 5.80 -2.77 0.93
CA ALA A 38 5.77 -4.23 0.79
C ALA A 38 6.28 -4.87 2.09
N LEU A 39 5.44 -5.66 2.75
CA LEU A 39 5.77 -6.44 3.94
C LEU A 39 5.90 -7.92 3.54
N PRO A 40 7.13 -8.46 3.44
CA PRO A 40 7.34 -9.87 3.18
C PRO A 40 6.78 -10.72 4.33
N ARG A 41 6.04 -11.79 4.02
CA ARG A 41 5.54 -12.73 5.03
C ARG A 41 6.56 -13.83 5.30
N ARG A 42 6.65 -14.30 6.54
CA ARG A 42 7.55 -15.40 6.94
C ARG A 42 7.33 -16.70 6.15
N GLY A 43 6.09 -16.99 5.74
CA GLY A 43 5.70 -18.18 4.97
C GLY A 43 5.77 -18.01 3.45
N GLY A 44 6.34 -16.91 2.95
CA GLY A 44 6.36 -16.56 1.53
C GLY A 44 5.20 -15.66 1.10
N GLY A 45 5.42 -14.97 -0.01
CA GLY A 45 4.54 -13.91 -0.50
C GLY A 45 4.72 -12.59 0.28
N THR A 46 3.96 -11.58 -0.14
CA THR A 46 4.09 -10.20 0.32
C THR A 46 2.72 -9.59 0.51
N ASP A 47 2.50 -8.89 1.63
CA ASP A 47 1.34 -8.02 1.81
C ASP A 47 1.75 -6.59 1.48
N PHE A 48 0.93 -5.88 0.69
CA PHE A 48 1.19 -4.51 0.26
C PHE A 48 0.27 -3.55 1.00
N TYR A 49 0.83 -2.68 1.82
CA TYR A 49 0.11 -1.64 2.55
C TYR A 49 0.22 -0.33 1.81
N ALA A 50 -0.89 0.35 1.57
CA ALA A 50 -0.88 1.63 0.87
C ALA A 50 -1.77 2.65 1.56
N VAL A 51 -1.29 3.91 1.54
CA VAL A 51 -2.01 5.08 2.04
C VAL A 51 -2.68 5.81 0.90
N PHE A 52 -3.95 6.14 1.09
CA PHE A 52 -4.80 6.78 0.11
C PHE A 52 -5.50 8.02 0.68
N THR A 53 -5.90 8.92 -0.20
CA THR A 53 -6.84 10.01 0.09
C THR A 53 -7.98 10.00 -0.92
N SER A 54 -9.09 10.67 -0.57
CA SER A 54 -10.17 10.91 -1.51
C SER A 54 -9.94 12.20 -2.29
N GLN A 55 -9.98 12.15 -3.62
CA GLN A 55 -9.84 13.37 -4.45
C GLN A 55 -10.99 14.37 -4.24
N TRP A 56 -12.12 13.92 -3.70
CA TRP A 56 -13.31 14.74 -3.46
C TRP A 56 -13.28 15.48 -2.11
N GLN A 57 -12.29 15.19 -1.27
CA GLN A 57 -12.10 15.86 0.02
C GLN A 57 -10.73 16.56 0.05
N ALA A 58 -10.55 17.55 -0.81
CA ALA A 58 -9.33 18.36 -0.86
C ALA A 58 -9.33 19.43 0.26
N GLY A 59 -8.29 19.49 1.08
CA GLY A 59 -8.07 20.53 2.10
C GLY A 59 -7.92 20.00 3.53
N ARG A 60 -8.06 20.87 4.53
CA ARG A 60 -7.94 20.54 5.98
C ARG A 60 -9.02 19.60 6.52
N ALA A 61 -10.05 19.32 5.73
CA ALA A 61 -11.14 18.37 6.02
C ALA A 61 -10.99 17.03 5.24
N GLY A 62 -9.79 16.75 4.73
CA GLY A 62 -9.49 15.52 4.01
C GLY A 62 -9.48 14.30 4.92
N SER A 63 -9.90 13.16 4.39
CA SER A 63 -9.73 11.86 5.05
C SER A 63 -8.70 11.01 4.32
N ALA A 64 -7.93 10.25 5.10
CA ALA A 64 -6.97 9.29 4.60
C ALA A 64 -7.36 7.88 5.03
N ALA A 65 -6.98 6.91 4.20
CA ALA A 65 -7.20 5.50 4.47
C ALA A 65 -5.92 4.69 4.28
N VAL A 66 -5.78 3.62 5.04
CA VAL A 66 -4.78 2.58 4.83
C VAL A 66 -5.50 1.33 4.36
N CYS A 67 -5.10 0.78 3.21
CA CYS A 67 -5.58 -0.51 2.72
C CYS A 67 -4.38 -1.47 2.59
N ALA A 68 -4.62 -2.76 2.89
CA ALA A 68 -3.65 -3.83 2.64
C ALA A 68 -4.16 -4.78 1.56
N TYR A 69 -3.25 -5.23 0.69
CA TYR A 69 -3.53 -6.10 -0.45
C TYR A 69 -2.59 -7.31 -0.40
N SER A 70 -3.11 -8.51 -0.67
CA SER A 70 -2.27 -9.70 -0.75
C SER A 70 -1.61 -9.82 -2.13
N GLN A 71 -0.41 -10.39 -2.18
CA GLN A 71 0.22 -10.77 -3.45
C GLN A 71 -0.68 -11.73 -4.24
N GLU A 72 -1.39 -12.64 -3.57
CA GLU A 72 -2.28 -13.61 -4.20
C GLU A 72 -3.42 -12.93 -4.96
N ASP A 73 -4.06 -11.92 -4.37
CA ASP A 73 -5.16 -11.17 -5.00
C ASP A 73 -4.67 -10.34 -6.19
N LEU A 74 -3.49 -9.73 -6.07
CA LEU A 74 -2.83 -9.03 -7.18
C LEU A 74 -2.58 -9.98 -8.36
N GLU A 75 -1.94 -11.12 -8.10
CA GLU A 75 -1.65 -12.13 -9.12
C GLU A 75 -2.92 -12.70 -9.75
N LYS A 76 -3.96 -12.95 -8.95
CA LYS A 76 -5.26 -13.42 -9.43
C LYS A 76 -5.86 -12.43 -10.44
N VAL A 77 -5.78 -11.13 -10.16
CA VAL A 77 -6.25 -10.09 -11.09
C VAL A 77 -5.41 -10.03 -12.37
N PHE A 78 -4.08 -10.13 -12.28
CA PHE A 78 -3.21 -10.17 -13.46
C PHE A 78 -3.39 -11.44 -14.32
N LYS A 79 -3.89 -12.53 -13.74
CA LYS A 79 -4.31 -13.75 -14.44
C LYS A 79 -5.74 -13.68 -15.00
N GLY A 80 -6.49 -12.60 -14.72
CA GLY A 80 -7.90 -12.41 -15.10
C GLY A 80 -8.14 -11.95 -16.54
N LYS A 81 -9.32 -11.36 -16.82
CA LYS A 81 -9.64 -10.80 -18.15
C LYS A 81 -9.08 -9.38 -18.31
N TYR A 82 -8.76 -9.02 -19.55
CA TYR A 82 -8.32 -7.67 -19.92
C TYR A 82 -9.52 -6.74 -20.12
N LYS A 83 -9.29 -5.45 -19.98
CA LYS A 83 -10.15 -4.40 -20.51
C LYS A 83 -9.72 -4.02 -21.91
N GLU A 84 -10.72 -3.71 -22.73
CA GLU A 84 -10.57 -3.24 -24.10
C GLU A 84 -11.32 -1.92 -24.24
N LEU A 85 -10.72 -0.96 -24.95
CA LEU A 85 -11.40 0.29 -25.31
C LEU A 85 -12.15 0.08 -26.62
N ASN A 86 -13.48 0.03 -26.55
CA ASN A 86 -14.31 0.03 -27.73
C ASN A 86 -14.21 1.42 -28.41
N LYS A 87 -13.62 1.45 -29.62
CA LYS A 87 -13.32 2.70 -30.35
C LYS A 87 -14.56 3.44 -30.86
N GLU A 88 -15.64 2.73 -31.12
CA GLU A 88 -16.89 3.30 -31.64
C GLU A 88 -17.68 4.00 -30.52
N SER A 89 -17.80 3.35 -29.37
CA SER A 89 -18.53 3.89 -28.21
C SER A 89 -17.64 4.72 -27.27
N SER A 90 -16.32 4.67 -27.44
CA SER A 90 -15.33 5.24 -26.50
C SER A 90 -15.50 4.73 -25.06
N ARG A 91 -15.96 3.49 -24.88
CA ARG A 91 -16.19 2.86 -23.58
C ARG A 91 -15.24 1.70 -23.35
N TRP A 92 -14.78 1.55 -22.11
CA TRP A 92 -14.04 0.38 -21.68
C TRP A 92 -14.98 -0.80 -21.42
N THR A 93 -14.72 -1.92 -22.05
CA THR A 93 -15.46 -3.18 -21.92
C THR A 93 -14.53 -4.33 -21.57
N VAL A 94 -15.09 -5.45 -21.13
CA VAL A 94 -14.31 -6.67 -20.88
C VAL A 94 -13.94 -7.29 -22.23
N TYR A 95 -12.66 -7.60 -22.43
CA TYR A 95 -12.22 -8.37 -23.59
C TYR A 95 -12.79 -9.79 -23.53
N SER A 96 -13.59 -10.14 -24.53
CA SER A 96 -14.29 -11.43 -24.65
C SER A 96 -13.75 -12.32 -25.77
N GLY A 97 -12.68 -11.90 -26.45
CA GLY A 97 -12.05 -12.68 -27.52
C GLY A 97 -11.29 -13.92 -27.00
N PRO A 98 -10.69 -14.69 -27.92
CA PRO A 98 -9.99 -15.93 -27.57
C PRO A 98 -8.78 -15.66 -26.67
N ASP A 99 -8.52 -16.60 -25.77
CA ASP A 99 -7.30 -16.59 -24.95
C ASP A 99 -6.08 -16.91 -25.83
N MET A 100 -4.94 -16.28 -25.53
CA MET A 100 -3.69 -16.45 -26.26
C MET A 100 -2.67 -17.21 -25.40
N SER A 101 -1.88 -18.08 -26.03
CA SER A 101 -0.80 -18.84 -25.40
C SER A 101 0.53 -18.61 -26.12
N PRO A 102 1.61 -18.21 -25.43
CA PRO A 102 1.66 -17.79 -24.03
C PRO A 102 0.78 -16.57 -23.74
N ARG A 103 0.33 -16.43 -22.49
CA ARG A 103 -0.55 -15.32 -22.09
C ARG A 103 0.17 -13.97 -22.28
N PRO A 104 -0.42 -13.00 -22.98
CA PRO A 104 0.14 -11.67 -23.11
C PRO A 104 0.44 -11.07 -21.73
N GLY A 105 1.59 -10.44 -21.55
CA GLY A 105 1.99 -9.89 -20.25
C GLY A 105 2.62 -10.89 -19.27
N SER A 106 2.63 -12.20 -19.57
CA SER A 106 3.28 -13.20 -18.70
C SER A 106 4.80 -13.25 -18.86
N CYS A 107 5.50 -13.67 -17.80
CA CYS A 107 6.93 -13.91 -17.83
C CYS A 107 7.21 -15.28 -18.47
N SER A 108 7.51 -15.33 -19.76
CA SER A 108 7.95 -16.55 -20.47
C SER A 108 9.45 -16.53 -20.77
N MET A 109 10.08 -17.70 -20.79
CA MET A 109 11.50 -17.83 -21.21
C MET A 109 11.71 -17.68 -22.72
N GLY A 110 10.64 -17.75 -23.54
CA GLY A 110 10.70 -17.54 -24.99
C GLY A 110 10.14 -16.19 -25.44
N PRO A 111 10.48 -15.74 -26.67
CA PRO A 111 9.97 -14.49 -27.21
C PRO A 111 8.45 -14.54 -27.39
N SER A 112 7.77 -13.45 -27.01
CA SER A 112 6.34 -13.30 -27.26
C SER A 112 6.07 -13.15 -28.75
N SER A 113 5.00 -13.79 -29.25
CA SER A 113 4.61 -13.67 -30.66
C SER A 113 4.20 -12.23 -31.00
N ASP A 114 4.45 -11.81 -32.25
CA ASP A 114 4.03 -10.48 -32.74
C ASP A 114 2.53 -10.23 -32.54
N LYS A 115 1.70 -11.28 -32.59
CA LYS A 115 0.27 -11.23 -32.28
C LYS A 115 0.00 -10.87 -30.82
N ALA A 116 0.68 -11.53 -29.88
CA ALA A 116 0.55 -11.23 -28.45
C ALA A 116 1.07 -9.81 -28.13
N LEU A 117 2.18 -9.40 -28.73
CA LEU A 117 2.75 -8.07 -28.54
C LEU A 117 1.88 -6.96 -29.13
N THR A 118 1.21 -7.22 -30.26
CA THR A 118 0.24 -6.30 -30.85
C THR A 118 -0.99 -6.16 -29.96
N PHE A 119 -1.49 -7.27 -29.41
CA PHE A 119 -2.58 -7.27 -28.43
C PHE A 119 -2.27 -6.41 -27.20
N MET A 120 -1.07 -6.55 -26.63
CA MET A 120 -0.63 -5.81 -25.44
C MET A 120 -0.60 -4.29 -25.60
N LYS A 121 -0.45 -3.77 -26.83
CA LYS A 121 -0.48 -2.32 -27.08
C LYS A 121 -1.81 -1.70 -26.65
N ASP A 122 -2.90 -2.43 -26.86
CA ASP A 122 -4.26 -1.96 -26.62
C ASP A 122 -4.87 -2.59 -25.35
N HIS A 123 -4.25 -3.65 -24.80
CA HIS A 123 -4.77 -4.45 -23.69
C HIS A 123 -3.79 -4.54 -22.50
N PHE A 124 -3.45 -3.39 -21.91
CA PHE A 124 -2.57 -3.32 -20.74
C PHE A 124 -3.33 -3.16 -19.41
N LEU A 125 -4.64 -2.94 -19.45
CA LEU A 125 -5.48 -2.73 -18.27
C LEU A 125 -6.27 -4.00 -17.97
N MET A 126 -6.23 -4.46 -16.71
CA MET A 126 -7.06 -5.58 -16.25
C MET A 126 -8.51 -5.14 -16.00
N ASP A 127 -9.46 -6.03 -16.24
CA ASP A 127 -10.86 -5.80 -15.87
C ASP A 127 -11.11 -5.97 -14.37
N GLY A 128 -10.48 -6.99 -13.81
CA GLY A 128 -10.49 -7.24 -12.37
C GLY A 128 -9.92 -6.06 -11.59
N LYS A 129 -10.51 -5.84 -10.41
CA LYS A 129 -10.03 -4.86 -9.43
C LYS A 129 -9.42 -5.62 -8.25
N VAL A 130 -8.38 -5.06 -7.67
CA VAL A 130 -7.74 -5.62 -6.48
C VAL A 130 -8.43 -5.01 -5.26
N SER A 131 -9.15 -5.85 -4.52
CA SER A 131 -9.81 -5.47 -3.28
C SER A 131 -8.84 -5.61 -2.09
N PRO A 132 -9.01 -4.82 -1.01
CA PRO A 132 -8.23 -5.01 0.20
C PRO A 132 -8.50 -6.39 0.83
N ILE A 133 -7.57 -6.91 1.62
CA ILE A 133 -7.65 -8.23 2.27
C ILE A 133 -8.96 -8.39 3.06
N GLN A 134 -9.38 -7.37 3.81
CA GLN A 134 -10.61 -7.38 4.60
C GLN A 134 -11.84 -6.85 3.82
N GLY A 135 -11.72 -6.60 2.52
CA GLY A 135 -12.77 -5.98 1.69
C GLY A 135 -13.05 -4.50 2.00
N ARG A 136 -12.35 -3.92 2.99
CA ARG A 136 -12.47 -2.53 3.45
C ARG A 136 -11.10 -1.99 3.88
N PRO A 137 -10.93 -0.66 4.06
CA PRO A 137 -9.70 -0.11 4.63
C PRO A 137 -9.43 -0.66 6.02
N LEU A 138 -8.14 -0.87 6.32
CA LEU A 138 -7.67 -1.20 7.66
C LEU A 138 -7.93 -0.03 8.61
N LEU A 139 -7.51 1.16 8.22
CA LEU A 139 -7.66 2.39 9.00
C LEU A 139 -8.27 3.48 8.13
N VAL A 140 -9.23 4.23 8.66
CA VAL A 140 -9.70 5.50 8.11
C VAL A 140 -9.54 6.58 9.17
N LYS A 141 -8.92 7.69 8.81
CA LYS A 141 -8.73 8.83 9.70
C LYS A 141 -9.13 10.13 9.00
N SER A 142 -9.97 10.90 9.68
CA SER A 142 -10.34 12.26 9.29
C SER A 142 -9.26 13.26 9.68
N ASP A 143 -9.26 14.39 8.99
CA ASP A 143 -8.41 15.57 9.24
C ASP A 143 -6.92 15.22 9.21
N VAL A 144 -6.53 14.36 8.27
CA VAL A 144 -5.13 13.97 8.08
C VAL A 144 -4.85 13.65 6.61
N THR A 145 -3.64 13.99 6.16
CA THR A 145 -3.09 13.52 4.89
C THR A 145 -1.85 12.68 5.17
N TYR A 146 -1.95 11.37 5.01
CA TYR A 146 -0.78 10.49 5.11
C TYR A 146 0.06 10.54 3.83
N THR A 147 1.35 10.82 3.97
CA THR A 147 2.30 10.94 2.86
C THR A 147 3.16 9.69 2.68
N ARG A 148 3.49 9.00 3.78
CA ARG A 148 4.34 7.81 3.79
C ARG A 148 3.83 6.79 4.80
N ILE A 149 4.14 5.53 4.52
CA ILE A 149 3.86 4.40 5.40
C ILE A 149 5.08 3.49 5.43
N ALA A 150 5.43 3.01 6.62
CA ALA A 150 6.28 1.84 6.83
C ALA A 150 5.55 0.89 7.78
N VAL A 151 5.75 -0.43 7.61
CA VAL A 151 5.09 -1.44 8.44
C VAL A 151 6.13 -2.39 9.01
N ASP A 152 6.06 -2.61 10.31
CA ASP A 152 6.87 -3.60 11.02
C ASP A 152 6.03 -4.81 11.44
N GLU A 153 6.65 -5.98 11.46
CA GLU A 153 6.08 -7.19 12.04
C GLU A 153 6.86 -7.56 13.31
N THR A 154 6.22 -7.38 14.45
CA THR A 154 6.84 -7.61 15.78
C THR A 154 6.06 -8.66 16.58
N HIS A 155 6.64 -9.13 17.68
CA HIS A 155 6.03 -10.14 18.55
C HIS A 155 5.79 -9.53 19.92
N GLY A 156 4.54 -9.60 20.39
CA GLY A 156 4.22 -9.21 21.77
C GLY A 156 4.73 -10.24 22.77
N ILE A 157 4.54 -9.94 24.06
CA ILE A 157 5.04 -10.78 25.17
C ILE A 157 4.47 -12.21 25.17
N SER A 158 3.26 -12.39 24.66
CA SER A 158 2.60 -13.69 24.51
C SER A 158 3.06 -14.49 23.28
N GLY A 159 4.03 -13.97 22.51
CA GLY A 159 4.44 -14.53 21.22
C GLY A 159 3.49 -14.24 20.06
N THR A 160 2.39 -13.53 20.31
CA THR A 160 1.45 -13.09 19.27
C THR A 160 2.14 -12.12 18.31
N THR A 161 2.06 -12.38 17.01
CA THR A 161 2.57 -11.47 15.98
C THR A 161 1.64 -10.27 15.79
N TYR A 162 2.21 -9.07 15.82
CA TYR A 162 1.53 -7.81 15.58
C TYR A 162 2.13 -7.10 14.38
N ARG A 163 1.28 -6.40 13.64
CA ARG A 163 1.72 -5.49 12.57
C ARG A 163 1.55 -4.06 13.01
N VAL A 164 2.64 -3.30 12.98
CA VAL A 164 2.67 -1.91 13.42
C VAL A 164 2.96 -1.00 12.23
N MET A 165 2.03 -0.09 11.95
CA MET A 165 2.10 0.89 10.89
C MET A 165 2.65 2.22 11.43
N PHE A 166 3.70 2.72 10.79
CA PHE A 166 4.26 4.06 11.00
C PHE A 166 3.78 4.95 9.85
N LEU A 167 2.90 5.89 10.15
CA LEU A 167 2.17 6.70 9.20
C LEU A 167 2.61 8.16 9.32
N ALA A 168 3.35 8.66 8.35
CA ALA A 168 3.76 10.05 8.34
C ALA A 168 2.73 10.94 7.65
N THR A 169 2.61 12.17 8.13
CA THR A 169 1.60 13.14 7.67
C THR A 169 2.23 14.30 6.89
N ALA A 170 1.39 15.04 6.16
CA ALA A 170 1.79 16.26 5.46
C ALA A 170 2.14 17.41 6.43
N GLU A 171 1.64 17.36 7.66
CA GLU A 171 1.83 18.36 8.71
C GLU A 171 3.02 18.06 9.64
N GLY A 172 3.76 16.98 9.40
CA GLY A 172 4.96 16.66 10.16
C GLY A 172 4.71 15.86 11.44
N PHE A 173 3.56 15.20 11.54
CA PHE A 173 3.30 14.16 12.54
C PHE A 173 3.68 12.77 12.05
N LEU A 174 4.04 11.91 12.99
CA LEU A 174 4.13 10.46 12.84
C LEU A 174 3.06 9.82 13.72
N HIS A 175 2.14 9.07 13.12
CA HIS A 175 1.22 8.20 13.86
C HIS A 175 1.76 6.77 13.89
N LYS A 176 1.75 6.14 15.05
CA LYS A 176 1.98 4.71 15.19
C LYS A 176 0.65 4.02 15.43
N ALA A 177 0.33 3.02 14.61
CA ALA A 177 -0.91 2.28 14.74
C ALA A 177 -0.65 0.77 14.69
N VAL A 178 -1.28 0.01 15.56
CA VAL A 178 -1.21 -1.45 15.59
C VAL A 178 -2.49 -2.04 15.00
N GLU A 179 -2.35 -3.08 14.16
CA GLU A 179 -3.47 -3.87 13.69
C GLU A 179 -3.93 -4.85 14.79
N LEU A 180 -5.18 -4.71 15.26
CA LEU A 180 -5.79 -5.61 16.24
C LEU A 180 -7.03 -6.29 15.65
N PRO A 181 -7.48 -7.43 16.21
CA PRO A 181 -8.70 -8.11 15.75
C PRO A 181 -9.96 -7.25 15.76
N GLU A 182 -10.08 -6.33 16.72
CA GLU A 182 -11.22 -5.41 16.85
C GLU A 182 -11.16 -4.22 15.87
N GLY A 183 -10.00 -4.00 15.23
CA GLY A 183 -9.72 -2.85 14.38
C GLY A 183 -8.36 -2.23 14.71
N PRO A 184 -7.85 -1.33 13.85
CA PRO A 184 -6.57 -0.67 14.13
C PRO A 184 -6.69 0.23 15.36
N HIS A 185 -5.60 0.33 16.11
CA HIS A 185 -5.48 1.23 17.24
C HIS A 185 -4.30 2.17 17.04
N ILE A 186 -4.53 3.48 17.09
CA ILE A 186 -3.45 4.47 17.06
C ILE A 186 -2.86 4.56 18.46
N VAL A 187 -1.64 4.05 18.61
CA VAL A 187 -0.89 3.98 19.88
C VAL A 187 -0.38 5.36 20.27
N GLU A 188 0.18 6.10 19.32
CA GLU A 188 0.78 7.41 19.58
C GLU A 188 0.73 8.33 18.35
N SER A 189 0.76 9.63 18.62
CA SER A 189 0.94 10.70 17.63
C SER A 189 2.08 11.60 18.06
N ILE A 190 3.15 11.64 17.26
CA ILE A 190 4.38 12.36 17.56
C ILE A 190 4.53 13.54 16.59
N GLN A 191 4.60 14.76 17.12
CA GLN A 191 5.02 15.92 16.33
C GLN A 191 6.53 15.83 16.10
N LEU A 192 6.95 15.58 14.86
CA LEU A 192 8.36 15.39 14.51
C LEU A 192 9.13 16.71 14.45
N PHE A 193 8.45 17.78 14.03
CA PHE A 193 9.07 19.07 13.74
C PHE A 193 8.35 20.19 14.49
N ARG A 194 9.10 21.15 15.05
CA ARG A 194 8.52 22.37 15.65
C ARG A 194 7.77 23.23 14.62
N THR A 195 8.33 23.32 13.42
CA THR A 195 7.69 23.98 12.28
C THR A 195 7.06 22.90 11.41
N PRO A 196 5.73 22.87 11.23
CA PRO A 196 5.06 21.87 10.42
C PRO A 196 5.63 21.81 9.00
N GLU A 197 6.04 20.61 8.58
CA GLU A 197 6.50 20.34 7.21
C GLU A 197 6.27 18.87 6.84
N PRO A 198 6.05 18.55 5.56
CA PRO A 198 5.73 17.19 5.15
C PRO A 198 6.94 16.26 5.25
N VAL A 199 6.71 15.07 5.79
CA VAL A 199 7.68 13.98 5.73
C VAL A 199 7.83 13.50 4.28
N LYS A 200 9.07 13.43 3.80
CA LYS A 200 9.40 13.06 2.42
C LYS A 200 9.76 11.58 2.26
N ASN A 201 10.29 10.96 3.31
CA ASN A 201 10.67 9.55 3.29
C ASN A 201 10.61 8.91 4.68
N LEU A 202 10.32 7.61 4.72
CA LEU A 202 10.40 6.77 5.90
C LEU A 202 11.26 5.56 5.56
N LEU A 203 12.25 5.27 6.38
CA LEU A 203 13.06 4.06 6.30
C LEU A 203 13.06 3.36 7.65
N LEU A 204 12.42 2.20 7.70
CA LEU A 204 12.32 1.37 8.90
C LEU A 204 13.55 0.49 9.03
N ALA A 205 14.15 0.46 10.22
CA ALA A 205 15.26 -0.44 10.58
C ALA A 205 14.90 -1.23 11.86
N PRO A 206 14.08 -2.31 11.75
CA PRO A 206 13.56 -3.04 12.90
C PRO A 206 14.67 -3.61 13.79
N GLY A 207 15.72 -4.17 13.19
CA GLY A 207 16.86 -4.72 13.91
C GLY A 207 17.69 -3.69 14.70
N LYS A 208 17.46 -2.39 14.48
CA LYS A 208 18.06 -1.31 15.28
C LYS A 208 17.04 -0.66 16.24
N GLY A 209 15.76 -1.00 16.13
CA GLY A 209 14.69 -0.31 16.86
C GLY A 209 14.51 1.15 16.45
N ILE A 210 14.86 1.51 15.20
CA ILE A 210 14.85 2.90 14.71
C ILE A 210 14.03 3.03 13.42
N LEU A 211 13.25 4.11 13.33
CA LEU A 211 12.66 4.65 12.12
C LEU A 211 13.41 5.93 11.71
N TYR A 212 13.96 5.94 10.49
CA TYR A 212 14.57 7.13 9.91
C TYR A 212 13.50 7.94 9.16
N VAL A 213 13.40 9.21 9.49
CA VAL A 213 12.43 10.14 8.92
C VAL A 213 13.16 11.20 8.10
N GLY A 214 13.02 11.13 6.78
CA GLY A 214 13.61 12.11 5.86
C GLY A 214 12.65 13.29 5.62
N TYR A 215 13.16 14.51 5.76
CA TYR A 215 12.41 15.75 5.57
C TYR A 215 13.24 16.79 4.81
N SER A 216 12.74 18.01 4.61
CA SER A 216 13.40 18.97 3.71
C SER A 216 14.79 19.43 4.17
N ARG A 217 15.06 19.39 5.49
CA ARG A 217 16.31 19.90 6.08
C ARG A 217 17.24 18.80 6.60
N GLY A 218 16.85 17.52 6.54
CA GLY A 218 17.71 16.44 7.02
C GLY A 218 16.99 15.13 7.29
N ILE A 219 17.54 14.36 8.23
CA ILE A 219 17.05 13.04 8.66
C ILE A 219 16.93 13.04 10.18
N LEU A 220 15.80 12.58 10.70
CA LEU A 220 15.61 12.29 12.12
C LEU A 220 15.66 10.78 12.35
N GLN A 221 16.10 10.39 13.54
CA GLN A 221 16.01 9.03 14.03
C GLN A 221 14.96 9.00 15.14
N VAL A 222 13.94 8.16 14.98
CA VAL A 222 12.83 8.01 15.93
C VAL A 222 12.83 6.56 16.42
N PRO A 223 12.91 6.30 17.73
CA PRO A 223 12.74 4.95 18.27
C PRO A 223 11.37 4.37 17.89
N LEU A 224 11.27 3.05 17.68
CA LEU A 224 9.97 2.42 17.36
C LEU A 224 8.96 2.50 18.51
N ALA A 225 9.45 2.64 19.75
CA ALA A 225 8.65 2.92 20.92
C ALA A 225 9.47 3.66 21.97
N ASN A 226 8.78 4.39 22.85
CA ASN A 226 9.37 5.02 24.03
C ASN A 226 8.60 4.61 25.29
N CYS A 227 8.79 3.36 25.71
CA CYS A 227 8.05 2.77 26.82
C CYS A 227 8.30 3.48 28.16
N SER A 228 9.40 4.23 28.28
CA SER A 228 9.72 5.03 29.47
C SER A 228 8.70 6.15 29.76
N LEU A 229 7.85 6.49 28.79
CA LEU A 229 6.75 7.43 28.97
C LEU A 229 5.63 6.87 29.86
N HIS A 230 5.51 5.55 29.98
CA HIS A 230 4.49 4.91 30.80
C HIS A 230 4.99 4.80 32.25
N GLN A 231 4.39 5.58 33.15
CA GLN A 231 4.82 5.69 34.55
C GLN A 231 4.12 4.69 35.48
N SER A 232 3.16 3.92 34.96
CA SER A 232 2.46 2.88 35.69
C SER A 232 2.17 1.66 34.82
N CYS A 233 1.95 0.51 35.46
CA CYS A 233 1.51 -0.72 34.78
C CYS A 233 0.23 -0.48 33.97
N ALA A 234 -0.73 0.26 34.53
CA ALA A 234 -1.97 0.59 33.85
C ALA A 234 -1.72 1.39 32.57
N ASP A 235 -0.87 2.43 32.61
CA ASP A 235 -0.56 3.25 31.43
C ASP A 235 0.13 2.42 30.35
N CYS A 236 1.08 1.56 30.73
CA CYS A 236 1.81 0.72 29.78
C CYS A 236 0.90 -0.30 29.09
N VAL A 237 0.04 -0.99 29.87
CA VAL A 237 -0.86 -2.01 29.33
C VAL A 237 -1.97 -1.37 28.48
N LEU A 238 -2.50 -0.22 28.90
CA LEU A 238 -3.57 0.48 28.16
C LEU A 238 -3.07 1.15 26.87
N ALA A 239 -1.77 1.44 26.74
CA ALA A 239 -1.17 1.92 25.49
C ALA A 239 -1.27 0.90 24.35
N ARG A 240 -1.41 -0.40 24.67
CA ARG A 240 -1.51 -1.50 23.69
C ARG A 240 -0.38 -1.49 22.66
N ASP A 241 0.79 -1.04 23.08
CA ASP A 241 1.98 -1.00 22.25
C ASP A 241 2.70 -2.37 22.31
N PRO A 242 2.77 -3.15 21.22
CA PRO A 242 3.43 -4.45 21.24
C PRO A 242 4.95 -4.38 21.48
N TYR A 243 5.55 -3.19 21.45
CA TYR A 243 6.95 -2.98 21.83
C TYR A 243 7.17 -2.75 23.33
N CYS A 244 6.11 -2.54 24.11
CA CYS A 244 6.20 -2.18 25.53
C CYS A 244 5.61 -3.25 26.44
N ALA A 245 6.27 -3.44 27.58
CA ALA A 245 5.82 -4.29 28.69
C ALA A 245 6.27 -3.65 30.02
N TRP A 246 5.52 -3.91 31.09
CA TRP A 246 5.81 -3.45 32.44
C TRP A 246 6.66 -4.47 33.20
#